data_AF-A0A355BME9-F1
#
_entry.id   AF-A0A355BME9-F1
#
_cell.length_a   1.000
_cell.length_b   1.000
_cell.length_c   1.000
_cell.angle_alpha   90.00
_cell.angle_beta   90.00
_cell.angle_gamma   90.00
#
_symmetry.space_group_name_H-M   'P 1'
#
loop_
_entity.id
_entity.type
_entity.pdbx_description
1 polymer ?
#
loop_
_entity_poly.entity_id
_entity_poly.type
_entity_poly.pdbx_seq_one_letter_code
_entity_poly.pdbx_strand_id
1 'polypeptide(L)' 'EVDDGNSQSWLWQVLRSAFGQRRKTLLNALSSNLKLPKEEISTVLTNLGLEIGVRGENLTPEQFIDLANGLAKGM' A
#
# COMPACT_ATOMS: atom_id res chain seq x y z
N GLU A 1 5.25 -25.91 -0.39
CA GLU A 1 6.17 -24.83 -0.82
C GLU A 1 5.37 -23.55 -0.89
N VAL A 2 5.69 -22.58 -0.05
CA VAL A 2 5.14 -21.23 -0.17
C VAL A 2 6.00 -20.48 -1.17
N ASP A 3 5.39 -20.03 -2.27
CA ASP A 3 6.03 -19.20 -3.29
C ASP A 3 6.28 -17.79 -2.73
N ASP A 4 7.26 -17.68 -1.83
CA ASP A 4 7.59 -16.44 -1.08
C ASP A 4 8.22 -15.34 -1.95
N GLY A 5 8.63 -15.66 -3.19
CA GLY A 5 9.31 -14.71 -4.07
C GLY A 5 8.39 -13.59 -4.58
N ASN A 6 7.14 -13.92 -4.91
CA ASN A 6 6.18 -12.97 -5.49
C ASN A 6 5.58 -12.03 -4.44
N SER A 7 5.16 -12.57 -3.29
CA SER A 7 4.58 -11.77 -2.20
C SER A 7 5.58 -10.80 -1.58
N GLN A 8 6.84 -11.23 -1.40
CA GLN A 8 7.89 -10.35 -0.90
C GLN A 8 8.20 -9.22 -1.90
N SER A 9 8.28 -9.53 -3.19
CA SER A 9 8.49 -8.52 -4.25
C SER A 9 7.38 -7.46 -4.28
N TRP A 10 6.13 -7.88 -4.09
CA TRP A 10 4.99 -6.97 -4.04
C TRP A 10 5.03 -6.03 -2.82
N LEU A 11 5.26 -6.58 -1.63
CA LEU A 11 5.41 -5.78 -0.41
C LEU A 11 6.51 -4.71 -0.56
N TRP A 12 7.65 -5.09 -1.17
CA TRP A 12 8.72 -4.13 -1.46
C TRP A 12 8.30 -3.03 -2.43
N GLN A 13 7.50 -3.34 -3.45
CA GLN A 13 6.96 -2.33 -4.37
C GLN A 13 6.00 -1.37 -3.67
N VAL A 14 5.14 -1.88 -2.80
CA VAL A 14 4.22 -1.06 -1.98
C VAL A 14 5.01 -0.14 -1.05
N LEU A 15 6.00 -0.66 -0.33
CA LEU A 15 6.89 0.13 0.53
C LEU A 15 7.61 1.22 -0.26
N ARG A 16 8.28 0.88 -1.37
CA ARG A 16 8.96 1.88 -2.21
C ARG A 16 8.00 2.94 -2.74
N SER A 17 6.78 2.54 -3.08
CA SER A 17 5.76 3.46 -3.57
C SER A 17 5.25 4.41 -2.48
N ALA A 18 5.12 3.94 -1.24
CA ALA A 18 4.74 4.75 -0.09
C ALA A 18 5.80 5.78 0.29
N PHE A 19 7.09 5.43 0.18
CA PHE A 19 8.21 6.29 0.60
C PHE A 19 8.91 7.06 -0.54
N GLY A 20 8.60 6.75 -1.81
CA GLY A 20 9.24 7.37 -2.97
C GLY A 20 8.92 8.85 -3.16
N GLN A 21 7.94 9.41 -2.43
CA GLN A 21 7.53 10.81 -2.53
C GLN A 21 7.31 11.42 -1.14
N ARG A 22 8.27 12.25 -0.69
CA ARG A 22 8.22 12.88 0.64
C ARG A 22 6.95 13.73 0.81
N ARG A 23 6.28 13.55 1.96
CA ARG A 23 5.12 14.34 2.45
C ARG A 23 3.78 14.10 1.74
N LYS A 24 3.70 13.18 0.77
CA LYS A 24 2.40 12.81 0.18
C LYS A 24 1.64 11.86 1.09
N THR A 25 0.32 11.93 1.05
CA THR A 25 -0.54 10.90 1.65
C THR A 25 -0.34 9.57 0.92
N LEU A 26 -0.55 8.47 1.63
CA LEU A 26 -0.37 7.11 1.15
C LEU A 26 -1.20 6.84 -0.11
N LEU A 27 -2.46 7.30 -0.14
CA LEU A 27 -3.32 7.25 -1.33
C LEU A 27 -2.66 7.87 -2.56
N ASN A 28 -2.06 9.06 -2.43
CA ASN A 28 -1.42 9.74 -3.55
C ASN A 28 -0.10 9.08 -3.97
N ALA A 29 0.69 8.62 -3.00
CA ALA A 29 1.95 7.93 -3.26
C ALA A 29 1.73 6.61 -4.00
N LEU A 30 0.82 5.77 -3.51
CA LEU A 30 0.48 4.48 -4.13
C LEU A 30 -0.16 4.66 -5.50
N SER A 31 -1.14 5.56 -5.63
CA SER A 31 -1.80 5.81 -6.93
C SER A 31 -0.79 6.30 -7.99
N SER A 32 0.16 7.15 -7.60
CA SER A 32 1.16 7.68 -8.54
C SER A 32 2.22 6.63 -8.93
N ASN A 33 2.70 5.84 -7.99
CA ASN A 33 3.84 4.93 -8.19
C ASN A 33 3.44 3.52 -8.64
N LEU A 34 2.29 3.02 -8.16
CA LEU A 34 1.73 1.72 -8.56
C LEU A 34 0.72 1.84 -9.71
N LYS A 35 0.37 3.07 -10.12
CA LYS A 35 -0.66 3.36 -11.15
C LYS A 35 -2.03 2.75 -10.85
N LEU A 36 -2.34 2.55 -9.56
CA LEU A 36 -3.62 2.03 -9.11
C LEU A 36 -4.67 3.16 -9.02
N PRO A 37 -5.95 2.87 -9.29
CA PRO A 37 -7.06 3.79 -9.07
C PRO A 37 -7.13 4.21 -7.60
N LYS A 38 -7.38 5.51 -7.36
CA LYS A 38 -7.51 6.04 -6.00
C LYS A 38 -8.68 5.41 -5.24
N GLU A 39 -9.77 5.07 -5.91
CA GLU A 39 -10.96 4.46 -5.31
C GLU A 39 -10.66 3.06 -4.74
N GLU A 40 -9.85 2.28 -5.44
CA GLU A 40 -9.42 0.95 -4.99
C GLU A 40 -8.54 1.08 -3.74
N ILE A 41 -7.55 1.96 -3.79
CA ILE A 41 -6.67 2.23 -2.65
C ILE A 41 -7.49 2.76 -1.46
N SER A 42 -8.42 3.69 -1.68
CA SER A 42 -9.25 4.22 -0.59
C SER A 42 -10.12 3.16 0.06
N THR A 43 -10.63 2.23 -0.75
CA THR A 43 -11.45 1.10 -0.26
C THR A 43 -10.60 0.19 0.62
N VAL A 44 -9.40 -0.17 0.19
CA VAL A 44 -8.49 -1.00 0.99
C VAL A 44 -8.09 -0.29 2.29
N LEU A 45 -7.72 1.00 2.23
CA LEU A 45 -7.38 1.78 3.43
C LEU A 45 -8.55 1.82 4.42
N THR A 46 -9.77 2.06 3.94
CA THR A 46 -10.98 2.09 4.77
C THR A 46 -11.25 0.73 5.41
N ASN A 47 -11.10 -0.37 4.65
CA ASN A 47 -11.29 -1.73 5.16
C ASN A 47 -10.26 -2.11 6.24
N LEU A 48 -9.07 -1.53 6.19
CA LEU A 48 -8.01 -1.71 7.20
C LEU A 48 -8.14 -0.72 8.37
N GLY A 49 -9.17 0.13 8.39
CA GLY A 49 -9.37 1.14 9.44
C GLY A 49 -8.35 2.28 9.40
N LEU A 50 -7.70 2.51 8.25
CA LEU A 50 -6.71 3.56 8.06
C LEU A 50 -7.37 4.83 7.52
N GLU A 51 -6.89 6.00 7.97
CA GLU A 51 -7.34 7.27 7.43
C GLU A 51 -6.88 7.48 5.98
N ILE A 52 -7.75 8.02 5.12
CA ILE A 52 -7.41 8.34 3.72
C ILE A 52 -6.26 9.36 3.60
N GLY A 53 -6.12 10.22 4.61
CA GLY A 53 -5.05 11.22 4.73
C GLY A 53 -3.74 10.69 5.33
N VAL A 54 -3.68 9.41 5.73
CA VAL A 54 -2.51 8.83 6.39
C VAL A 54 -1.29 8.95 5.48
N ARG A 55 -0.12 9.20 6.08
CA ARG A 55 1.16 9.17 5.37
C ARG A 55 1.87 7.85 5.62
N GLY A 56 2.75 7.46 4.70
CA GLY A 56 3.49 6.19 4.81
C GLY A 56 4.30 6.06 6.09
N GLU A 57 4.84 7.17 6.63
CA GLU A 57 5.58 7.17 7.89
C GLU A 57 4.73 6.91 9.14
N ASN A 58 3.39 6.95 9.04
CA ASN A 58 2.47 6.71 10.15
C ASN A 58 1.96 5.27 10.22
N LEU A 59 2.36 4.40 9.26
CA LEU A 59 1.99 2.99 9.25
C LEU A 59 3.02 2.14 9.99
N THR A 60 2.55 1.11 10.70
CA THR A 60 3.42 0.06 11.24
C THR A 60 3.82 -0.94 10.14
N PRO A 61 4.88 -1.74 10.33
CA PRO A 61 5.26 -2.80 9.40
C PRO A 61 4.12 -3.79 9.12
N GLU A 62 3.34 -4.15 10.14
CA GLU A 62 2.20 -5.07 10.01
C GLU A 62 1.09 -4.45 9.14
N GLN A 63 0.81 -3.16 9.33
CA GLN A 63 -0.15 -2.44 8.48
C GLN A 63 0.30 -2.37 7.02
N PHE A 64 1.61 -2.33 6.75
CA PHE A 64 2.13 -2.43 5.38
C PHE A 64 1.91 -3.82 4.77
N ILE A 65 2.05 -4.89 5.56
CA ILE A 65 1.78 -6.25 5.11
C ILE A 65 0.29 -6.40 4.76
N ASP A 66 -0.59 -5.95 5.66
CA ASP A 66 -2.04 -6.01 5.43
C ASP A 66 -2.47 -5.17 4.23
N LEU A 67 -1.89 -3.99 4.07
CA LEU A 67 -2.10 -3.13 2.90
C LEU A 67 -1.65 -3.81 1.60
N ALA A 68 -0.45 -4.39 1.58
CA ALA A 68 0.04 -5.09 0.40
C ALA A 68 -0.87 -6.28 0.04
N ASN A 69 -1.30 -7.06 1.03
CA ASN A 69 -2.24 -8.16 0.86
C ASN A 69 -3.62 -7.68 0.35
N GLY A 70 -4.10 -6.55 0.86
CA GLY A 70 -5.37 -5.95 0.44
C GLY A 70 -5.33 -5.48 -1.02
N LEU A 71 -4.24 -4.82 -1.42
CA LEU A 71 -4.06 -4.35 -2.80
C LEU A 71 -3.82 -5.51 -3.78
N ALA A 72 -3.19 -6.60 -3.34
CA ALA A 72 -2.98 -7.78 -4.19
C ALA A 72 -4.29 -8.52 -4.52
N LYS A 73 -5.31 -8.45 -3.66
CA LYS A 73 -6.63 -9.08 -3.89
C LYS A 73 -7.50 -8.35 -4.91
N GLY A 74 -7.19 -7.09 -5.22
CA GLY A 74 -7.87 -6.30 -6.26
C GLY A 74 -7.30 -6.47 -7.66
N MET A 75 -6.12 -7.11 -7.78
CA MET A 75 -5.43 -7.41 -9.03
C MET A 75 -5.89 -8.70 -9.70
#